data_AF-A0A3B9CT86-F1
#
_entry.id   AF-A0A3B9CT86-F1
#
_cell.length_a   1.000
_cell.length_b   1.000
_cell.length_c   1.000
_cell.angle_alpha   90.00
_cell.angle_beta   90.00
_cell.angle_gamma   90.00
#
_symmetry.space_group_name_H-M   'P 1'
#
loop_
_entity.id
_entity.type
_entity.pdbx_description
1 polymer ?
#
loop_
_entity_poly.entity_id
_entity_poly.type
_entity_poly.pdbx_seq_one_letter_code
_entity_poly.pdbx_strand_id
1 'polypeptide(L)'
;MTSEERDQLIKNVAYDLDKYTLAEADFNRYSLALRMINELLSAESAEAMFAMLDKDGSGMIEPVELPEEWPNIPSYEKEANIPNYDLAGFLLQLRESAERIRGRFIVVTQGLQVVQVGLRAEVIALNLFRLEGGNDFPSLEEVTRIALQNRHDLMNARGAVMDSRRQVEIAANRLTGRLNLSADGQVDADAGLNDSINLTLDFKTPIDQVGLRNDYNAALVSYQRARREYMRQEDGVKQEVRRSYRQLVVSEGRVNIARASLRIASYQYDNLQISSGQSQSNSLSLLQSLDSILRSQNALIGDWVTYETNRLNIFRDMGIMRIDTTGLWVDDYYLRDSQPTSEDMPEAGELFPQLPPAPPTPAPSGPVPPGDE
;
A
#
# COMPACT_ATOMS: atom_id res chain seq x y z
N MET A 1 10.10 4.83 1.86
CA MET A 1 9.45 5.09 3.15
C MET A 1 10.01 6.36 3.77
N THR A 2 9.17 7.22 4.32
CA THR A 2 9.61 8.37 5.13
C THR A 2 10.14 7.92 6.50
N SER A 3 10.89 8.77 7.22
CA SER A 3 11.38 8.42 8.57
C SER A 3 10.24 8.20 9.56
N GLU A 4 9.19 9.01 9.47
CA GLU A 4 8.03 8.91 10.36
C GLU A 4 7.22 7.63 10.12
N GLU A 5 7.02 7.26 8.85
CA GLU A 5 6.41 5.97 8.50
C GLU A 5 7.26 4.78 8.97
N ARG A 6 8.59 4.90 8.91
CA ARG A 6 9.50 3.87 9.44
C ARG A 6 9.29 3.66 10.93
N ASP A 7 9.29 4.74 11.70
CA ASP A 7 9.12 4.67 13.14
C ASP A 7 7.74 4.14 13.53
N GLN A 8 6.70 4.53 12.79
CA GLN A 8 5.35 4.03 13.00
C GLN A 8 5.26 2.53 12.69
N LEU A 9 5.86 2.07 11.59
CA LEU A 9 5.92 0.66 11.23
C LEU A 9 6.64 -0.16 12.31
N ILE A 10 7.78 0.31 12.82
CA ILE A 10 8.52 -0.38 13.88
C ILE A 10 7.67 -0.51 15.15
N LYS A 11 7.02 0.58 15.59
CA LYS A 11 6.13 0.56 16.76
C LYS A 11 4.97 -0.41 16.57
N ASN A 12 4.37 -0.38 15.39
CA ASN A 12 3.25 -1.23 15.00
C ASN A 12 3.63 -2.71 15.02
N VAL A 13 4.77 -3.08 14.41
CA VAL A 13 5.27 -4.46 14.38
C VAL A 13 5.69 -4.94 15.77
N ALA A 14 6.34 -4.09 16.57
CA ALA A 14 6.72 -4.42 17.95
C ALA A 14 5.47 -4.68 18.82
N TYR A 15 4.41 -3.89 18.65
CA TYR A 15 3.13 -4.13 19.32
C TYR A 15 2.49 -5.46 18.90
N ASP A 16 2.48 -5.74 17.60
CA ASP A 16 1.94 -6.99 17.04
C ASP A 16 2.75 -8.22 17.52
N LEU A 17 4.07 -8.07 17.70
CA LEU A 17 4.95 -9.09 18.27
C LEU A 17 4.63 -9.37 19.75
N ASP A 18 4.46 -8.34 20.58
CA ASP A 18 4.11 -8.51 22.00
C ASP A 18 2.76 -9.21 22.17
N LYS A 19 1.78 -8.87 21.32
CA LYS A 19 0.50 -9.59 21.27
C LYS A 19 0.65 -11.06 20.87
N TYR A 20 1.53 -11.34 19.92
CA TYR A 20 1.82 -12.70 19.49
C TYR A 20 2.48 -13.53 20.61
N THR A 21 3.49 -12.99 21.30
CA THR A 21 4.20 -13.72 22.37
C THR A 21 3.28 -14.01 23.56
N LEU A 22 2.39 -13.07 23.91
CA LEU A 22 1.35 -13.29 24.91
C LEU A 22 0.39 -14.42 24.49
N ALA A 23 -0.09 -14.37 23.23
CA ALA A 23 -0.98 -15.40 22.70
C ALA A 23 -0.29 -16.78 22.63
N GLU A 24 0.99 -16.84 22.31
CA GLU A 24 1.81 -18.05 22.33
C GLU A 24 1.94 -18.64 23.74
N ALA A 25 2.23 -17.81 24.73
CA ALA A 25 2.31 -18.24 26.13
C ALA A 25 0.98 -18.80 26.64
N ASP A 26 -0.14 -18.10 26.37
CA ASP A 26 -1.49 -18.56 26.71
C ASP A 26 -1.84 -19.88 26.00
N PHE A 27 -1.53 -19.98 24.70
CA PHE A 27 -1.75 -21.20 23.93
C PHE A 27 -1.00 -22.39 24.54
N ASN A 28 0.28 -22.21 24.86
CA ASN A 28 1.10 -23.25 25.48
C ASN A 28 0.53 -23.68 26.83
N ARG A 29 0.17 -22.72 27.70
CA ARG A 29 -0.44 -22.98 29.02
C ARG A 29 -1.73 -23.80 28.89
N TYR A 30 -2.64 -23.40 28.02
CA TYR A 30 -3.91 -24.11 27.84
C TYR A 30 -3.74 -25.46 27.13
N SER A 31 -2.72 -25.61 26.28
CA SER A 31 -2.41 -26.90 25.64
C SER A 31 -1.94 -27.94 26.65
N LEU A 32 -1.13 -27.54 27.64
CA LEU A 32 -0.71 -28.40 28.75
C LEU A 32 -1.92 -28.81 29.60
N ALA A 33 -2.78 -27.86 29.96
CA ALA A 33 -4.01 -28.15 30.69
C ALA A 33 -4.95 -29.12 29.93
N LEU A 34 -5.08 -28.98 28.60
CA LEU A 34 -5.85 -29.92 27.78
C LEU A 34 -5.25 -31.32 27.77
N ARG A 35 -3.92 -31.44 27.69
CA ARG A 35 -3.25 -32.75 27.74
C ARG A 35 -3.52 -33.44 29.07
N MET A 36 -3.39 -32.71 30.17
CA MET A 36 -3.72 -33.19 31.51
C MET A 36 -5.19 -33.64 31.60
N ILE A 37 -6.15 -32.83 31.14
CA ILE A 37 -7.57 -33.23 31.14
C ILE A 37 -7.81 -34.49 30.28
N ASN A 38 -7.14 -34.59 29.13
CA ASN A 38 -7.26 -35.75 28.24
C ASN A 38 -6.67 -37.02 28.87
N GLU A 39 -5.57 -36.90 29.63
CA GLU A 39 -5.01 -38.00 30.41
C GLU A 39 -5.97 -38.46 31.51
N LEU A 40 -6.59 -37.53 32.25
CA LEU A 40 -7.61 -37.86 33.25
C LEU A 40 -8.83 -38.56 32.65
N LEU A 41 -9.29 -38.10 31.48
CA LEU A 41 -10.42 -38.69 30.75
C LEU A 41 -10.08 -40.03 30.08
N SER A 42 -8.81 -40.44 30.04
CA SER A 42 -8.41 -41.74 29.49
C SER A 42 -8.72 -42.92 30.41
N ALA A 43 -9.11 -42.65 31.67
CA ALA A 43 -9.52 -43.67 32.62
C ALA A 43 -10.80 -44.41 32.18
N GLU A 44 -10.90 -45.70 32.53
CA GLU A 44 -12.01 -46.57 32.11
C GLU A 44 -13.37 -46.19 32.72
N SER A 45 -13.38 -45.54 33.89
CA SER A 45 -14.58 -45.02 34.54
C SER A 45 -14.27 -43.76 35.36
N ALA A 46 -15.32 -43.03 35.75
CA ALA A 46 -15.19 -41.87 36.63
C ALA A 46 -14.62 -42.27 38.01
N GLU A 47 -14.98 -43.44 38.54
CA GLU A 47 -14.40 -43.95 39.78
C GLU A 47 -12.93 -44.32 39.60
N ALA A 48 -12.53 -44.87 38.45
CA ALA A 48 -11.14 -45.19 38.17
C ALA A 48 -10.27 -43.93 38.06
N MET A 49 -10.77 -42.87 37.41
CA MET A 49 -10.09 -41.57 37.37
C MET A 49 -9.91 -40.99 38.77
N PHE A 50 -10.96 -41.04 39.59
CA PHE A 50 -10.93 -40.51 40.94
C PHE A 50 -9.95 -41.29 41.82
N ALA A 51 -9.93 -42.62 41.73
CA ALA A 51 -8.98 -43.47 42.43
C ALA A 51 -7.52 -43.30 41.99
N MET A 52 -7.27 -42.78 40.77
CA MET A 52 -5.91 -42.41 40.34
C MET A 52 -5.40 -41.14 41.02
N LEU A 53 -6.31 -40.28 41.47
CA LEU A 53 -6.00 -38.99 42.09
C LEU A 53 -6.02 -39.09 43.62
N ASP A 54 -7.05 -39.73 44.20
CA ASP A 54 -7.22 -40.00 45.63
C ASP A 54 -6.22 -41.07 46.09
N LYS A 55 -4.99 -40.63 46.44
CA LYS A 55 -3.87 -41.51 46.83
C LYS A 55 -3.99 -41.95 48.28
N ASP A 56 -4.66 -41.16 49.12
CA ASP A 56 -4.83 -41.44 50.54
C ASP A 56 -6.11 -42.25 50.84
N GLY A 57 -7.00 -42.41 49.86
CA GLY A 57 -8.24 -43.18 49.97
C GLY A 57 -9.28 -42.50 50.85
N SER A 58 -9.19 -41.18 51.02
CA SER A 58 -10.09 -40.38 51.87
C SER A 58 -11.47 -40.18 51.25
N GLY A 59 -11.65 -40.51 49.96
CA GLY A 59 -12.87 -40.27 49.20
C GLY A 59 -13.02 -38.81 48.77
N MET A 60 -11.97 -38.00 48.92
CA MET A 60 -11.91 -36.58 48.57
C MET A 60 -10.57 -36.31 47.89
N ILE A 61 -10.56 -35.53 46.81
CA ILE A 61 -9.31 -35.09 46.19
C ILE A 61 -8.80 -33.86 46.93
N GLU A 62 -7.67 -34.00 47.60
CA GLU A 62 -7.01 -32.90 48.29
C GLU A 62 -6.21 -32.01 47.31
N PRO A 63 -5.93 -30.75 47.67
CA PRO A 63 -5.15 -29.84 46.82
C PRO A 63 -3.77 -30.38 46.44
N VAL A 64 -3.16 -31.22 47.28
CA VAL A 64 -1.84 -31.83 47.06
C VAL A 64 -1.89 -33.01 46.06
N GLU A 65 -3.08 -33.57 45.85
CA GLU A 65 -3.32 -34.71 44.96
C GLU A 65 -3.72 -34.27 43.55
N LEU A 66 -4.00 -32.98 43.37
CA LEU A 66 -4.28 -32.40 42.08
C LEU A 66 -3.07 -32.53 41.14
N PRO A 67 -3.29 -32.73 39.83
CA PRO A 67 -2.20 -32.80 38.87
C PRO A 67 -1.35 -31.52 38.85
N GLU A 68 -0.09 -31.64 38.47
CA GLU A 68 0.88 -30.53 38.43
C GLU A 68 0.41 -29.34 37.58
N GLU A 69 -0.30 -29.60 36.49
CA GLU A 69 -0.81 -28.59 35.56
C GLU A 69 -2.19 -28.02 35.98
N TRP A 70 -2.77 -28.48 37.09
CA TRP A 70 -4.07 -28.01 37.59
C TRP A 70 -4.13 -26.49 37.87
N PRO A 71 -3.06 -25.86 38.41
CA PRO A 71 -3.00 -24.40 38.57
C PRO A 71 -3.02 -23.61 37.25
N ASN A 72 -2.81 -24.27 36.10
CA ASN A 72 -2.78 -23.63 34.79
C ASN A 72 -4.17 -23.48 34.14
N ILE A 73 -5.21 -23.99 34.78
CA ILE A 73 -6.59 -23.88 34.30
C ILE A 73 -7.15 -22.46 34.56
N PRO A 74 -7.85 -21.84 33.60
CA PRO A 74 -8.41 -20.49 33.73
C PRO A 74 -9.48 -20.27 34.82
N SER A 75 -9.91 -21.32 35.54
CA SER A 75 -10.78 -21.21 36.73
C SER A 75 -10.00 -21.07 38.04
N TYR A 76 -8.68 -21.26 38.04
CA TYR A 76 -7.83 -21.31 39.23
C TYR A 76 -7.40 -19.92 39.75
N GLU A 77 -7.99 -18.83 39.26
CA GLU A 77 -7.65 -17.48 39.76
C GLU A 77 -8.11 -17.29 41.23
N LYS A 78 -7.17 -17.51 42.14
CA LYS A 78 -7.06 -16.88 43.48
C LYS A 78 -8.24 -17.07 44.46
N GLU A 79 -8.74 -18.28 44.65
CA GLU A 79 -9.37 -18.58 45.95
C GLU A 79 -8.28 -19.01 46.95
N ALA A 80 -8.19 -18.31 48.08
CA ALA A 80 -7.19 -18.57 49.12
C ALA A 80 -7.38 -19.93 49.83
N ASN A 81 -8.38 -20.71 49.42
CA ASN A 81 -8.69 -22.03 49.95
C ASN A 81 -9.15 -22.92 48.80
N ILE A 82 -8.31 -23.89 48.41
CA ILE A 82 -8.69 -24.89 47.41
C ILE A 82 -9.62 -25.89 48.11
N PRO A 83 -10.88 -26.03 47.67
CA PRO A 83 -11.80 -26.98 48.31
C PRO A 83 -11.35 -28.42 48.01
N ASN A 84 -11.55 -29.32 48.97
CA ASN A 84 -11.48 -30.75 48.70
C ASN A 84 -12.65 -31.13 47.79
N TYR A 85 -12.37 -31.85 46.70
CA TYR A 85 -13.41 -32.22 45.74
C TYR A 85 -13.92 -33.64 46.01
N ASP A 86 -15.23 -33.81 46.16
CA ASP A 86 -15.84 -35.13 45.99
C ASP A 86 -15.89 -35.50 44.49
N LEU A 87 -16.20 -36.75 44.16
CA LEU A 87 -16.26 -37.22 42.76
C LEU A 87 -17.14 -36.33 41.88
N ALA A 88 -18.33 -35.95 42.38
CA ALA A 88 -19.27 -35.12 41.63
C ALA A 88 -18.76 -33.68 41.44
N GLY A 89 -18.19 -33.08 42.47
CA GLY A 89 -17.59 -31.75 42.44
C GLY A 89 -16.36 -31.70 41.54
N PHE A 90 -15.50 -32.72 41.55
CA PHE A 90 -14.34 -32.81 40.66
C PHE A 90 -14.76 -32.89 39.20
N LEU A 91 -15.76 -33.73 38.87
CA LEU A 91 -16.29 -33.83 37.50
C LEU A 91 -16.94 -32.53 37.02
N LEU A 92 -17.66 -31.82 37.90
CA LEU A 92 -18.22 -30.51 37.60
C LEU A 92 -17.12 -29.50 37.33
N GLN A 93 -16.10 -29.45 38.19
CA GLN A 93 -14.96 -28.56 38.02
C GLN A 93 -14.19 -28.87 36.74
N LEU A 94 -13.97 -30.14 36.41
CA LEU A 94 -13.29 -30.57 35.20
C LEU A 94 -14.08 -30.16 33.94
N ARG A 95 -15.40 -30.30 33.96
CA ARG A 95 -16.28 -29.81 32.88
C ARG A 95 -16.21 -28.29 32.72
N GLU A 96 -16.35 -27.54 33.81
CA GLU A 96 -16.24 -26.08 33.78
C GLU A 96 -14.88 -25.62 33.27
N SER A 97 -13.82 -26.28 33.73
CA SER A 97 -12.45 -26.07 33.30
C SER A 97 -12.29 -26.28 31.80
N ALA A 98 -12.82 -27.39 31.26
CA ALA A 98 -12.79 -27.68 29.83
C ALA A 98 -13.55 -26.64 28.98
N GLU A 99 -14.75 -26.21 29.41
CA GLU A 99 -15.51 -25.17 28.71
C GLU A 99 -14.79 -23.80 28.76
N ARG A 100 -14.18 -23.45 29.90
CA ARG A 100 -13.38 -22.21 30.00
C ARG A 100 -12.14 -22.27 29.12
N ILE A 101 -11.42 -23.40 29.11
CA ILE A 101 -10.25 -23.60 28.24
C ILE A 101 -10.65 -23.47 26.76
N ARG A 102 -11.75 -24.12 26.35
CA ARG A 102 -12.32 -23.97 25.00
C ARG A 102 -12.61 -22.51 24.68
N GLY A 103 -13.27 -21.78 25.58
CA GLY A 103 -13.55 -20.36 25.42
C GLY A 103 -12.27 -19.53 25.24
N ARG A 104 -11.24 -19.78 26.07
CA ARG A 104 -9.94 -19.10 25.98
C ARG A 104 -9.20 -19.43 24.68
N PHE A 105 -9.19 -20.67 24.22
CA PHE A 105 -8.58 -21.05 22.93
C PHE A 105 -9.22 -20.32 21.74
N ILE A 106 -10.55 -20.17 21.76
CA ILE A 106 -11.26 -19.41 20.73
C ILE A 106 -10.77 -17.95 20.73
N VAL A 107 -10.67 -17.32 21.91
CA VAL A 107 -10.15 -15.95 22.04
C VAL A 107 -8.70 -15.84 21.56
N VAL A 108 -7.82 -16.75 21.97
CA VAL A 108 -6.40 -16.75 21.57
C VAL A 108 -6.23 -16.90 20.06
N THR A 109 -6.88 -17.91 19.46
CA THR A 109 -6.79 -18.15 18.00
C THR A 109 -7.33 -16.99 17.17
N GLN A 110 -8.37 -16.31 17.64
CA GLN A 110 -8.93 -15.13 16.98
C GLN A 110 -8.07 -13.89 17.18
N GLY A 111 -7.46 -13.71 18.36
CA GLY A 111 -6.46 -12.65 18.59
C GLY A 111 -5.27 -12.77 17.63
N LEU A 112 -4.82 -13.99 17.33
CA LEU A 112 -3.79 -14.24 16.32
C LEU A 112 -4.22 -13.83 14.90
N GLN A 113 -5.51 -13.93 14.56
CA GLN A 113 -6.02 -13.44 13.28
C GLN A 113 -5.91 -11.91 13.18
N VAL A 114 -6.15 -11.19 14.28
CA VAL A 114 -5.99 -9.73 14.35
C VAL A 114 -4.54 -9.33 14.11
N VAL A 115 -3.59 -10.01 14.78
CA VAL A 115 -2.15 -9.82 14.56
C VAL A 115 -1.78 -10.08 13.09
N GLN A 116 -2.29 -11.17 12.50
CA GLN A 116 -2.04 -11.49 11.09
C GLN A 116 -2.58 -10.40 10.13
N VAL A 117 -3.78 -9.86 10.39
CA VAL A 117 -4.37 -8.79 9.59
C VAL A 117 -3.53 -7.50 9.69
N GLY A 118 -3.10 -7.14 10.91
CA GLY A 118 -2.22 -5.99 11.14
C GLY A 118 -0.90 -6.10 10.37
N LEU A 119 -0.22 -7.24 10.49
CA LEU A 119 1.04 -7.50 9.78
C LEU A 119 0.85 -7.47 8.26
N ARG A 120 -0.18 -8.14 7.73
CA ARG A 120 -0.46 -8.13 6.27
C ARG A 120 -0.72 -6.73 5.73
N ALA A 121 -1.35 -5.85 6.51
CA ALA A 121 -1.56 -4.47 6.11
C ALA A 121 -0.24 -3.69 5.97
N GLU A 122 0.74 -4.00 6.81
CA GLU A 122 2.06 -3.35 6.81
C GLU A 122 3.01 -3.91 5.73
N VAL A 123 2.85 -5.17 5.34
CA VAL A 123 3.65 -5.78 4.25
C VAL A 123 3.32 -5.14 2.89
N ILE A 124 2.15 -4.52 2.74
CA ILE A 124 1.79 -3.81 1.50
C ILE A 124 2.67 -2.56 1.37
N ALA A 125 3.84 -2.71 0.74
CA ALA A 125 4.77 -1.61 0.53
C ALA A 125 4.20 -0.59 -0.46
N LEU A 126 4.39 0.69 -0.15
CA LEU A 126 4.13 1.79 -1.07
C LEU A 126 5.40 2.12 -1.83
N ASN A 127 5.36 2.02 -3.15
CA ASN A 127 6.43 2.51 -3.99
C ASN A 127 6.32 4.03 -4.10
N LEU A 128 7.11 4.74 -3.30
CA LEU A 128 7.09 6.20 -3.27
C LEU A 128 7.47 6.78 -4.63
N PHE A 129 6.77 7.84 -5.03
CA PHE A 129 7.12 8.59 -6.22
C PHE A 129 8.47 9.29 -6.04
N ARG A 130 9.44 8.85 -6.83
CA ARG A 130 10.81 9.36 -6.89
C ARG A 130 11.21 9.53 -8.34
N LEU A 131 12.09 10.50 -8.58
CA LEU A 131 12.72 10.66 -9.89
C LEU A 131 13.94 9.73 -10.00
N GLU A 132 14.28 9.34 -11.22
CA GLU A 132 15.44 8.50 -11.49
C GLU A 132 16.72 9.16 -10.94
N GLY A 133 17.45 8.45 -10.08
CA GLY A 133 18.65 8.96 -9.40
C GLY A 133 18.43 9.86 -8.18
N GLY A 134 17.17 10.08 -7.78
CA GLY A 134 16.80 10.86 -6.58
C GLY A 134 16.24 9.99 -5.45
N ASN A 135 16.67 10.26 -4.21
CA ASN A 135 16.16 9.57 -3.02
C ASN A 135 14.92 10.24 -2.40
N ASP A 136 14.71 11.52 -2.74
CA ASP A 136 13.69 12.36 -2.12
C ASP A 136 12.43 12.50 -2.97
N PHE A 137 11.33 12.84 -2.32
CA PHE A 137 10.09 13.18 -3.00
C PHE A 137 10.27 14.52 -3.75
N PRO A 138 10.11 14.55 -5.08
CA PRO A 138 10.44 15.72 -5.87
C PRO A 138 9.48 16.88 -5.61
N SER A 139 9.98 18.11 -5.70
CA SER A 139 9.14 19.29 -5.52
C SER A 139 8.17 19.49 -6.68
N LEU A 140 7.03 20.12 -6.41
CA LEU A 140 6.05 20.44 -7.46
C LEU A 140 6.67 21.25 -8.62
N GLU A 141 7.55 22.19 -8.30
CA GLU A 141 8.22 23.02 -9.31
C GLU A 141 9.10 22.15 -10.22
N GLU A 142 9.87 21.24 -9.63
CA GLU A 142 10.73 20.31 -10.37
C GLU A 142 9.92 19.40 -11.31
N VAL A 143 8.85 18.78 -10.81
CA VAL A 143 7.93 17.95 -11.60
C VAL A 143 7.36 18.75 -12.77
N THR A 144 6.92 20.00 -12.53
CA THR A 144 6.41 20.85 -13.62
C THR A 144 7.47 21.25 -14.63
N ARG A 145 8.70 21.53 -14.20
CA ARG A 145 9.83 21.84 -15.09
C ARG A 145 10.16 20.65 -15.99
N ILE A 146 10.24 19.45 -15.41
CA ILE A 146 10.48 18.21 -16.15
C ILE A 146 9.38 17.97 -17.18
N ALA A 147 8.12 18.18 -16.81
CA ALA A 147 6.99 18.03 -17.72
C ALA A 147 7.08 18.96 -18.94
N LEU A 148 7.39 20.24 -18.72
CA LEU A 148 7.54 21.22 -19.80
C LEU A 148 8.70 20.90 -20.75
N GLN A 149 9.71 20.18 -20.28
CA GLN A 149 10.89 19.83 -21.06
C GLN A 149 10.71 18.54 -21.87
N ASN A 150 9.99 17.56 -21.35
CA ASN A 150 9.92 16.21 -21.94
C ASN A 150 8.63 15.93 -22.71
N ARG A 151 7.56 16.69 -22.49
CA ARG A 151 6.29 16.47 -23.19
C ARG A 151 6.39 16.69 -24.70
N HIS A 152 6.18 15.60 -25.45
CA HIS A 152 6.27 15.60 -26.91
C HIS A 152 5.18 16.41 -27.61
N ASP A 153 3.99 16.51 -27.04
CA ASP A 153 2.91 17.33 -27.58
C ASP A 153 3.25 18.83 -27.51
N LEU A 154 3.90 19.30 -26.43
CA LEU A 154 4.44 20.67 -26.37
C LEU A 154 5.57 20.90 -27.38
N MET A 155 6.42 19.89 -27.62
CA MET A 155 7.44 19.96 -28.68
C MET A 155 6.80 20.13 -30.07
N ASN A 156 5.74 19.35 -30.36
CA ASN A 156 4.98 19.45 -31.60
C ASN A 156 4.30 20.82 -31.75
N ALA A 157 3.69 21.33 -30.67
CA ALA A 157 3.05 22.64 -30.64
C ALA A 157 4.06 23.78 -30.88
N ARG A 158 5.25 23.70 -30.27
CA ARG A 158 6.35 24.63 -30.53
C ARG A 158 6.79 24.56 -32.00
N GLY A 159 6.85 23.37 -32.59
CA GLY A 159 7.10 23.17 -34.02
C GLY A 159 6.07 23.88 -34.91
N ALA A 160 4.78 23.78 -34.58
CA ALA A 160 3.71 24.47 -35.31
C ALA A 160 3.84 26.00 -35.25
N VAL A 161 4.27 26.57 -34.11
CA VAL A 161 4.56 28.01 -34.01
C VAL A 161 5.71 28.39 -34.95
N MET A 162 6.78 27.61 -34.99
CA MET A 162 7.91 27.86 -35.88
C MET A 162 7.53 27.77 -37.37
N ASP A 163 6.65 26.82 -37.73
CA ASP A 163 6.14 26.74 -39.11
C ASP A 163 5.27 27.94 -39.47
N SER A 164 4.38 28.37 -38.58
CA SER A 164 3.58 29.59 -38.79
C SER A 164 4.43 30.85 -38.92
N ARG A 165 5.56 30.93 -38.20
CA ARG A 165 6.56 32.00 -38.37
C ARG A 165 7.22 31.94 -39.75
N ARG A 166 7.58 30.74 -40.22
CA ARG A 166 8.14 30.56 -41.57
C ARG A 166 7.16 31.01 -42.66
N GLN A 167 5.86 30.75 -42.48
CA GLN A 167 4.84 31.23 -43.41
C GLN A 167 4.78 32.77 -43.47
N VAL A 168 4.98 33.47 -42.36
CA VAL A 168 5.11 34.94 -42.34
C VAL A 168 6.31 35.38 -43.18
N GLU A 169 7.46 34.72 -43.05
CA GLU A 169 8.67 35.02 -43.81
C GLU A 169 8.48 34.76 -45.32
N ILE A 170 7.80 33.67 -45.68
CA ILE A 170 7.44 33.36 -47.07
C ILE A 170 6.49 34.42 -47.64
N ALA A 171 5.46 34.81 -46.89
CA ALA A 171 4.52 35.85 -47.30
C ALA A 171 5.19 37.23 -47.43
N ALA A 172 6.11 37.56 -46.52
CA ALA A 172 6.92 38.77 -46.60
C ALA A 172 7.83 38.77 -47.85
N ASN A 173 8.44 37.63 -48.17
CA ASN A 173 9.25 37.49 -49.38
C ASN A 173 8.41 37.70 -50.65
N ARG A 174 7.15 37.25 -50.67
CA ARG A 174 6.25 37.49 -51.83
C ARG A 174 5.94 38.96 -52.07
N LEU A 175 6.09 39.84 -51.08
CA LEU A 175 5.93 41.28 -51.24
C LEU A 175 7.12 41.94 -51.96
N THR A 176 8.27 41.26 -52.03
CA THR A 176 9.44 41.78 -52.75
C THR A 176 9.29 41.56 -54.27
N GLY A 177 10.14 42.23 -55.05
CA GLY A 177 10.18 42.01 -56.49
C GLY A 177 10.64 40.59 -56.81
N ARG A 178 10.01 39.94 -57.79
CA ARG A 178 10.39 38.60 -58.26
C ARG A 178 11.07 38.70 -59.62
N LEU A 179 12.19 38.00 -59.78
CA LEU A 179 12.85 37.80 -61.06
C LEU A 179 12.86 36.30 -61.36
N ASN A 180 12.18 35.88 -62.41
CA ASN A 180 12.21 34.51 -62.91
C ASN A 180 12.98 34.47 -64.22
N LEU A 181 13.90 33.52 -64.32
CA LEU A 181 14.61 33.19 -65.55
C LEU A 181 14.21 31.77 -65.95
N SER A 182 13.57 31.61 -67.10
CA SER A 182 13.32 30.29 -67.68
C SER A 182 14.10 30.14 -68.98
N ALA A 183 14.61 28.94 -69.22
CA ALA A 183 15.30 28.58 -70.45
C ALA A 183 14.68 27.29 -70.98
N ASP A 184 14.16 27.35 -72.19
CA ASP A 184 13.47 26.26 -72.85
C ASP A 184 14.16 26.01 -74.19
N GLY A 185 14.58 24.77 -74.44
CA GLY A 185 15.29 24.40 -75.67
C GLY A 185 14.59 23.26 -76.38
N GLN A 186 14.48 23.34 -77.70
CA GLN A 186 14.05 22.23 -78.54
C GLN A 186 15.21 21.82 -79.44
N VAL A 187 15.59 20.55 -79.32
CA VAL A 187 16.63 19.90 -80.12
C VAL A 187 15.93 18.99 -81.12
N ASP A 188 16.16 19.21 -82.41
CA ASP A 188 15.63 18.39 -83.49
C ASP A 188 16.77 17.54 -84.07
N ALA A 189 16.77 16.25 -83.74
CA ALA A 189 17.86 15.35 -84.10
C ALA A 189 17.96 15.06 -85.61
N ASP A 190 16.88 15.26 -86.38
CA ASP A 190 16.80 14.93 -87.80
C ASP A 190 17.00 16.16 -88.72
N ALA A 191 16.94 17.39 -88.18
CA ALA A 191 16.96 18.63 -88.95
C ALA A 191 18.34 19.35 -89.05
N GLY A 192 19.43 18.72 -88.58
CA GLY A 192 20.76 19.36 -88.53
C GLY A 192 20.90 20.35 -87.36
N LEU A 193 21.85 21.31 -87.43
CA LEU A 193 22.18 22.29 -86.35
C LEU A 193 21.09 23.37 -86.13
N ASN A 194 19.82 22.98 -86.10
CA ASN A 194 18.68 23.89 -85.94
C ASN A 194 18.11 23.82 -84.52
N ASP A 195 19.00 23.80 -83.54
CA ASP A 195 18.64 23.85 -82.12
C ASP A 195 18.17 25.26 -81.77
N SER A 196 17.00 25.37 -81.12
CA SER A 196 16.48 26.65 -80.63
C SER A 196 16.50 26.68 -79.11
N ILE A 197 17.02 27.77 -78.56
CA ILE A 197 17.04 28.04 -77.11
C ILE A 197 16.28 29.35 -76.90
N ASN A 198 15.18 29.28 -76.15
CA ASN A 198 14.39 30.41 -75.72
C ASN A 198 14.73 30.73 -74.26
N LEU A 199 15.07 31.99 -73.99
CA LEU A 199 15.36 32.47 -72.65
C LEU A 199 14.34 33.56 -72.28
N THR A 200 13.52 33.29 -71.27
CA THR A 200 12.47 34.21 -70.80
C THR A 200 12.87 34.80 -69.46
N LEU A 201 12.91 36.13 -69.38
CA LEU A 201 13.13 36.88 -68.14
C LEU A 201 11.82 37.57 -67.72
N ASP A 202 11.23 37.13 -66.62
CA ASP A 202 10.01 37.69 -66.04
C ASP A 202 10.36 38.47 -64.77
N PHE A 203 10.26 39.79 -64.82
CA PHE A 203 10.48 40.66 -63.65
C PHE A 203 9.16 41.29 -63.21
N LYS A 204 8.73 40.95 -61.99
CA LYS A 204 7.49 41.45 -61.39
C LYS A 204 7.78 42.52 -60.34
N THR A 205 7.41 43.76 -60.64
CA THR A 205 7.62 44.93 -59.76
C THR A 205 6.56 45.03 -58.65
N PRO A 206 6.92 45.49 -57.44
CA PRO A 206 6.00 45.60 -56.31
C PRO A 206 5.23 46.93 -56.30
N ILE A 207 4.36 47.18 -57.28
CA ILE A 207 3.65 48.48 -57.41
C ILE A 207 2.21 48.42 -56.85
N ASP A 208 1.44 47.36 -57.14
CA ASP A 208 0.11 47.13 -56.57
C ASP A 208 -0.01 45.69 -56.05
N GLN A 209 -0.16 45.56 -54.72
CA GLN A 209 -0.04 44.28 -54.02
C GLN A 209 -1.08 44.14 -52.90
N VAL A 210 -2.29 44.69 -53.06
CA VAL A 210 -3.34 44.60 -52.03
C VAL A 210 -3.61 43.14 -51.62
N GLY A 211 -3.70 42.23 -52.60
CA GLY A 211 -3.87 40.79 -52.32
C GLY A 211 -2.73 40.20 -51.47
N LEU A 212 -1.48 40.44 -51.86
CA LEU A 212 -0.31 39.93 -51.14
C LEU A 212 -0.15 40.57 -49.74
N ARG A 213 -0.55 41.83 -49.56
CA ARG A 213 -0.60 42.48 -48.24
C ARG A 213 -1.63 41.84 -47.33
N ASN A 214 -2.80 41.50 -47.86
CA ASN A 214 -3.82 40.77 -47.12
C ASN A 214 -3.31 39.37 -46.72
N ASP A 215 -2.60 38.67 -47.61
CA ASP A 215 -1.97 37.38 -47.32
C ASP A 215 -0.92 37.50 -46.20
N TYR A 216 -0.06 38.53 -46.26
CA TYR A 216 0.92 38.80 -45.21
C TYR A 216 0.27 39.12 -43.86
N ASN A 217 -0.76 39.97 -43.84
CA ASN A 217 -1.52 40.27 -42.63
C ASN A 217 -2.22 39.02 -42.06
N ALA A 218 -2.78 38.19 -42.93
CA ALA A 218 -3.36 36.90 -42.53
C ALA A 218 -2.30 35.96 -41.93
N ALA A 219 -1.11 35.90 -42.50
CA ALA A 219 0.02 35.12 -41.96
C ALA A 219 0.45 35.64 -40.58
N LEU A 220 0.55 36.97 -40.38
CA LEU A 220 0.86 37.56 -39.08
C LEU A 220 -0.19 37.21 -38.03
N VAL A 221 -1.48 37.33 -38.37
CA VAL A 221 -2.58 36.95 -37.47
C VAL A 221 -2.51 35.47 -37.13
N SER A 222 -2.23 34.61 -38.12
CA SER A 222 -2.07 33.16 -37.94
C SER A 222 -0.92 32.84 -36.97
N TYR A 223 0.24 33.46 -37.14
CA TYR A 223 1.38 33.32 -36.22
C TYR A 223 1.03 33.76 -34.79
N GLN A 224 0.36 34.90 -34.62
CA GLN A 224 -0.06 35.36 -33.29
C GLN A 224 -1.08 34.42 -32.65
N ARG A 225 -2.00 33.83 -33.43
CA ARG A 225 -2.93 32.79 -32.95
C ARG A 225 -2.17 31.54 -32.53
N ALA A 226 -1.25 31.04 -33.35
CA ALA A 226 -0.42 29.88 -33.04
C ALA A 226 0.40 30.08 -31.75
N ARG A 227 0.99 31.27 -31.56
CA ARG A 227 1.73 31.61 -30.34
C ARG A 227 0.84 31.61 -29.09
N ARG A 228 -0.38 32.17 -29.17
CA ARG A 228 -1.34 32.15 -28.05
C ARG A 228 -1.83 30.74 -27.74
N GLU A 229 -2.03 29.95 -28.78
CA GLU A 229 -2.41 28.55 -28.65
C GLU A 229 -1.31 27.73 -27.94
N TYR A 230 -0.04 27.94 -28.30
CA TYR A 230 1.09 27.35 -27.57
C TYR A 230 1.12 27.77 -26.09
N MET A 231 0.95 29.07 -25.78
CA MET A 231 0.92 29.54 -24.37
C MET A 231 -0.24 28.88 -23.59
N ARG A 232 -1.42 28.76 -24.22
CA ARG A 232 -2.58 28.09 -23.63
C ARG A 232 -2.32 26.61 -23.35
N GLN A 233 -1.66 25.91 -24.28
CA GLN A 233 -1.28 24.50 -24.11
C GLN A 233 -0.25 24.36 -22.99
N GLU A 234 0.77 25.22 -22.94
CA GLU A 234 1.78 25.24 -21.89
C GLU A 234 1.14 25.41 -20.49
N ASP A 235 0.20 26.33 -20.35
CA ASP A 235 -0.53 26.54 -19.09
C ASP A 235 -1.45 25.34 -18.75
N GLY A 236 -2.07 24.73 -19.76
CA GLY A 236 -2.84 23.50 -19.62
C GLY A 236 -2.00 22.35 -19.06
N VAL A 237 -0.81 22.14 -19.60
CA VAL A 237 0.16 21.14 -19.10
C VAL A 237 0.56 21.44 -17.66
N LYS A 238 0.90 22.69 -17.33
CA LYS A 238 1.23 23.08 -15.94
C LYS A 238 0.09 22.74 -14.98
N GLN A 239 -1.16 23.03 -15.37
CA GLN A 239 -2.33 22.75 -14.53
C GLN A 239 -2.57 21.25 -14.38
N GLU A 240 -2.43 20.48 -15.46
CA GLU A 240 -2.57 19.02 -15.47
C GLU A 240 -1.57 18.37 -14.50
N VAL A 241 -0.29 18.68 -14.65
CA VAL A 241 0.79 18.14 -13.80
C VAL A 241 0.59 18.53 -12.33
N ARG A 242 0.19 19.78 -12.06
CA ARG A 242 -0.13 20.23 -10.70
C ARG A 242 -1.30 19.47 -10.08
N ARG A 243 -2.30 19.10 -10.88
CA ARG A 243 -3.44 18.31 -10.41
C ARG A 243 -2.99 16.88 -10.12
N SER A 244 -2.28 16.24 -11.04
CA SER A 244 -1.80 14.85 -10.89
C SER A 244 -0.86 14.72 -9.69
N TYR A 245 0.05 15.68 -9.48
CA TYR A 245 0.91 15.74 -8.29
C TYR A 245 0.11 15.82 -6.99
N ARG A 246 -0.88 16.72 -6.89
CA ARG A 246 -1.69 16.83 -5.67
C ARG A 246 -2.55 15.58 -5.43
N GLN A 247 -3.07 14.99 -6.50
CA GLN A 247 -3.84 13.75 -6.42
C GLN A 247 -2.97 12.61 -5.87
N LEU A 248 -1.73 12.49 -6.34
CA LEU A 248 -0.76 11.52 -5.85
C LEU A 248 -0.49 11.69 -4.35
N VAL A 249 -0.15 12.91 -3.91
CA VAL A 249 0.09 13.23 -2.49
C VAL A 249 -1.15 12.91 -1.63
N VAL A 250 -2.35 13.23 -2.11
CA VAL A 250 -3.59 12.91 -1.38
C VAL A 250 -3.82 11.41 -1.32
N SER A 251 -3.58 10.67 -2.41
CA SER A 251 -3.76 9.21 -2.41
C SER A 251 -2.76 8.49 -1.50
N GLU A 252 -1.54 9.00 -1.36
CA GLU A 252 -0.55 8.48 -0.41
C GLU A 252 -1.09 8.52 1.02
N GLY A 253 -1.59 9.69 1.45
CA GLY A 253 -2.21 9.85 2.76
C GLY A 253 -3.44 8.97 2.96
N ARG A 254 -4.23 8.73 1.91
CA ARG A 254 -5.41 7.83 1.99
C ARG A 254 -5.01 6.38 2.27
N VAL A 255 -3.96 5.87 1.64
CA VAL A 255 -3.48 4.51 1.93
C VAL A 255 -3.06 4.38 3.40
N ASN A 256 -2.34 5.38 3.92
CA ASN A 256 -1.93 5.38 5.34
C ASN A 256 -3.15 5.44 6.28
N ILE A 257 -4.17 6.25 5.96
CA ILE A 257 -5.44 6.28 6.70
C ILE A 257 -6.16 4.93 6.61
N ALA A 258 -6.19 4.28 5.44
CA ALA A 258 -6.83 2.98 5.25
C ALA A 258 -6.15 1.87 6.05
N ARG A 259 -4.80 1.88 6.14
CA ARG A 259 -4.04 0.97 7.02
C ARG A 259 -4.40 1.17 8.49
N ALA A 260 -4.41 2.42 8.96
CA ALA A 260 -4.82 2.75 10.33
C ALA A 260 -6.27 2.33 10.60
N SER A 261 -7.18 2.54 9.64
CA SER A 261 -8.59 2.15 9.75
C SER A 261 -8.75 0.63 9.88
N LEU A 262 -7.97 -0.14 9.13
CA LEU A 262 -7.96 -1.60 9.22
C LEU A 262 -7.49 -2.08 10.59
N ARG A 263 -6.43 -1.47 11.14
CA ARG A 263 -5.96 -1.76 12.52
C ARG A 263 -7.03 -1.43 13.57
N ILE A 264 -7.69 -0.29 13.44
CA ILE A 264 -8.78 0.08 14.36
C ILE A 264 -9.93 -0.92 14.27
N ALA A 265 -10.32 -1.34 13.06
CA ALA A 265 -11.36 -2.35 12.87
C ALA A 265 -10.97 -3.70 13.49
N SER A 266 -9.71 -4.10 13.38
CA SER A 266 -9.22 -5.34 13.99
C SER A 266 -9.17 -5.28 15.51
N TYR A 267 -8.82 -4.13 16.11
CA TYR A 267 -8.91 -3.95 17.56
C TYR A 267 -10.34 -3.91 18.10
N GLN A 268 -11.28 -3.34 17.34
CA GLN A 268 -12.70 -3.38 17.71
C GLN A 268 -13.22 -4.82 17.73
N TYR A 269 -12.81 -5.64 16.76
CA TYR A 269 -13.12 -7.06 16.72
C TYR A 269 -12.58 -7.80 17.96
N ASP A 270 -11.30 -7.57 18.31
CA ASP A 270 -10.67 -8.17 19.49
C ASP A 270 -11.44 -7.82 20.79
N ASN A 271 -11.77 -6.54 20.99
CA ASN A 271 -12.50 -6.07 22.17
C ASN A 271 -13.94 -6.63 22.27
N LEU A 272 -14.66 -6.71 21.15
CA LEU A 272 -16.00 -7.30 21.11
C LEU A 272 -15.97 -8.78 21.44
N GLN A 273 -14.91 -9.48 21.01
CA GLN A 273 -14.76 -10.89 21.29
C GLN A 273 -14.52 -11.16 22.78
N ILE A 274 -13.60 -10.42 23.41
CA ILE A 274 -13.31 -10.54 24.85
C ILE A 274 -14.58 -10.33 25.69
N SER A 275 -15.41 -9.34 25.32
CA SER A 275 -16.67 -9.04 26.00
C SER A 275 -17.80 -10.03 25.70
N SER A 276 -17.84 -10.62 24.50
CA SER A 276 -18.85 -11.62 24.12
C SER A 276 -18.71 -12.97 24.82
N GLY A 277 -17.51 -13.31 25.33
CA GLY A 277 -17.29 -14.49 26.15
C GLY A 277 -18.12 -14.55 27.44
N GLN A 278 -18.74 -13.42 27.83
CA GLN A 278 -19.61 -13.32 29.01
C GLN A 278 -21.11 -13.17 28.68
N SER A 279 -21.52 -12.94 27.42
CA SER A 279 -22.94 -12.71 27.09
C SER A 279 -23.32 -13.09 25.66
N GLN A 280 -24.43 -13.82 25.53
CA GLN A 280 -24.97 -14.36 24.28
C GLN A 280 -25.57 -13.28 23.34
N SER A 281 -25.66 -12.01 23.76
CA SER A 281 -26.30 -10.92 22.99
C SER A 281 -25.44 -10.27 21.91
N ASN A 282 -24.20 -10.71 21.69
CA ASN A 282 -23.19 -9.96 20.92
C ASN A 282 -22.97 -10.45 19.47
N SER A 283 -23.76 -11.38 18.95
CA SER A 283 -23.57 -11.95 17.60
C SER A 283 -23.71 -10.92 16.47
N LEU A 284 -24.65 -9.99 16.59
CA LEU A 284 -24.83 -8.90 15.61
C LEU A 284 -23.62 -7.95 15.60
N SER A 285 -23.10 -7.58 16.76
CA SER A 285 -21.92 -6.72 16.89
C SER A 285 -20.68 -7.39 16.32
N LEU A 286 -20.53 -8.70 16.50
CA LEU A 286 -19.44 -9.48 15.90
C LEU A 286 -19.53 -9.48 14.37
N LEU A 287 -20.72 -9.72 13.80
CA LEU A 287 -20.94 -9.66 12.35
C LEU A 287 -20.64 -8.26 11.79
N GLN A 288 -21.08 -7.20 12.47
CA GLN A 288 -20.78 -5.82 12.07
C GLN A 288 -19.28 -5.54 12.09
N SER A 289 -18.55 -6.09 13.06
CA SER A 289 -17.10 -5.93 13.17
C SER A 289 -16.36 -6.68 12.04
N LEU A 290 -16.77 -7.91 11.72
CA LEU A 290 -16.22 -8.67 10.59
C LEU A 290 -16.46 -7.96 9.25
N ASP A 291 -17.67 -7.42 9.04
CA ASP A 291 -17.99 -6.61 7.85
C ASP A 291 -17.15 -5.32 7.80
N SER A 292 -16.90 -4.68 8.95
CA SER A 292 -16.00 -3.52 9.06
C SER A 292 -14.57 -3.87 8.61
N ILE A 293 -14.00 -4.99 9.08
CA ILE A 293 -12.67 -5.46 8.67
C ILE A 293 -12.63 -5.69 7.16
N LEU A 294 -13.60 -6.42 6.59
CA LEU A 294 -13.65 -6.68 5.16
C LEU A 294 -13.76 -5.40 4.33
N ARG A 295 -14.57 -4.44 4.77
CA ARG A 295 -14.67 -3.11 4.12
C ARG A 295 -13.36 -2.34 4.21
N SER A 296 -12.69 -2.36 5.35
CA SER A 296 -11.38 -1.70 5.51
C SER A 296 -10.29 -2.35 4.66
N GLN A 297 -10.29 -3.68 4.51
CA GLN A 297 -9.37 -4.38 3.61
C GLN A 297 -9.61 -4.00 2.15
N ASN A 298 -10.87 -4.02 1.70
CA ASN A 298 -11.22 -3.61 0.34
C ASN A 298 -10.91 -2.14 0.08
N ALA A 299 -11.13 -1.26 1.07
CA ALA A 299 -10.78 0.15 0.98
C ALA A 299 -9.25 0.35 0.86
N LEU A 300 -8.45 -0.37 1.66
CA LEU A 300 -6.98 -0.32 1.58
C LEU A 300 -6.48 -0.75 0.20
N ILE A 301 -7.02 -1.84 -0.35
CA ILE A 301 -6.66 -2.31 -1.69
C ILE A 301 -7.06 -1.27 -2.75
N GLY A 302 -8.28 -0.73 -2.66
CA GLY A 302 -8.78 0.28 -3.59
C GLY A 302 -7.97 1.58 -3.56
N ASP A 303 -7.61 2.06 -2.37
CA ASP A 303 -6.78 3.25 -2.19
C ASP A 303 -5.34 3.02 -2.70
N TRP A 304 -4.78 1.81 -2.49
CA TRP A 304 -3.47 1.44 -3.01
C TRP A 304 -3.45 1.39 -4.55
N VAL A 305 -4.44 0.75 -5.18
CA VAL A 305 -4.58 0.74 -6.65
C VAL A 305 -4.73 2.16 -7.19
N THR A 306 -5.49 3.01 -6.48
CA THR A 306 -5.67 4.42 -6.86
C THR A 306 -4.35 5.19 -6.77
N TYR A 307 -3.57 4.99 -5.71
CA TYR A 307 -2.24 5.57 -5.56
C TYR A 307 -1.32 5.16 -6.72
N GLU A 308 -1.26 3.87 -7.02
CA GLU A 308 -0.39 3.37 -8.07
C GLU A 308 -0.82 3.89 -9.46
N THR A 309 -2.13 3.97 -9.71
CA THR A 309 -2.66 4.59 -10.93
C THR A 309 -2.27 6.07 -11.04
N ASN A 310 -2.32 6.82 -9.92
CA ASN A 310 -1.88 8.21 -9.89
C ASN A 310 -0.37 8.35 -10.12
N ARG A 311 0.42 7.40 -9.60
CA ARG A 311 1.86 7.32 -9.84
C ARG A 311 2.13 7.12 -11.34
N LEU A 312 1.47 6.15 -11.99
CA LEU A 312 1.57 5.97 -13.43
C LEU A 312 1.18 7.23 -14.22
N ASN A 313 0.06 7.86 -13.84
CA ASN A 313 -0.41 9.07 -14.50
C ASN A 313 0.60 10.22 -14.39
N ILE A 314 1.26 10.42 -13.24
CA ILE A 314 2.23 11.52 -13.11
C ILE A 314 3.46 11.31 -14.01
N PHE A 315 3.96 10.08 -14.15
CA PHE A 315 5.07 9.76 -15.06
C PHE A 315 4.71 10.01 -16.53
N ARG A 316 3.49 9.65 -16.91
CA ARG A 316 2.94 9.94 -18.24
C ARG A 316 2.77 11.45 -18.46
N ASP A 317 2.18 12.16 -17.50
CA ASP A 317 1.87 13.60 -17.61
C ASP A 317 3.15 14.44 -17.63
N MET A 318 4.23 13.96 -17.00
CA MET A 318 5.58 14.53 -17.11
C MET A 318 6.27 14.20 -18.44
N GLY A 319 5.76 13.26 -19.24
CA GLY A 319 6.38 12.84 -20.50
C GLY A 319 7.69 12.07 -20.33
N ILE A 320 7.96 11.50 -19.16
CA ILE A 320 9.18 10.73 -18.88
C ILE A 320 8.93 9.21 -18.85
N MET A 321 7.68 8.79 -19.03
CA MET A 321 7.32 7.37 -19.13
C MET A 321 7.92 6.75 -20.40
N ARG A 322 8.85 5.80 -20.21
CA ARG A 322 9.50 5.07 -21.31
C ARG A 322 8.83 3.72 -21.51
N ILE A 323 8.24 3.49 -22.67
CA ILE A 323 7.55 2.24 -22.98
C ILE A 323 8.48 1.35 -23.83
N ASP A 324 8.57 0.07 -23.49
CA ASP A 324 9.32 -0.93 -24.26
C ASP A 324 8.55 -1.37 -25.53
N THR A 325 9.23 -2.06 -26.44
CA THR A 325 8.68 -2.72 -27.64
C THR A 325 7.48 -3.64 -27.36
N THR A 326 7.38 -4.17 -26.15
CA THR A 326 6.25 -4.98 -25.67
C THR A 326 5.04 -4.17 -25.23
N GLY A 327 5.14 -2.84 -25.15
CA GLY A 327 4.09 -1.95 -24.66
C GLY A 327 4.05 -1.79 -23.14
N LEU A 328 5.00 -2.38 -22.41
CA LEU A 328 5.12 -2.25 -20.96
C LEU A 328 5.98 -1.05 -20.56
N TRP A 329 5.67 -0.45 -19.41
CA TRP A 329 6.49 0.64 -18.86
C TRP A 329 7.83 0.10 -18.34
N VAL A 330 8.93 0.72 -18.78
CA VAL A 330 10.29 0.45 -18.31
C VAL A 330 10.50 1.17 -16.97
N ASP A 331 10.07 0.53 -15.88
CA ASP A 331 10.27 0.98 -14.49
C ASP A 331 10.93 -0.16 -13.70
N ASP A 332 11.91 0.16 -12.87
CA ASP A 332 12.66 -0.84 -12.09
C ASP A 332 11.75 -1.68 -11.19
N TYR A 333 10.65 -1.08 -10.71
CA TYR A 333 9.67 -1.77 -9.87
C TYR A 333 8.82 -2.77 -10.67
N TYR A 334 8.37 -2.42 -11.87
CA TYR A 334 7.47 -3.25 -12.68
C TYR A 334 8.19 -4.30 -13.53
N LEU A 335 9.48 -4.05 -13.83
CA LEU A 335 10.33 -5.00 -14.54
C LEU A 335 11.00 -6.01 -13.60
N ARG A 336 11.05 -5.72 -12.29
CA ARG A 336 11.37 -6.72 -11.28
C ARG A 336 10.20 -7.70 -11.20
N ASP A 337 10.39 -8.89 -11.78
CA ASP A 337 9.48 -10.05 -11.65
C ASP A 337 9.35 -10.52 -10.17
N SER A 338 10.15 -9.95 -9.28
CA SER A 338 10.04 -10.08 -7.84
C SER A 338 9.15 -8.97 -7.28
N GLN A 339 8.01 -9.35 -6.69
CA GLN A 339 7.24 -8.53 -5.75
C GLN A 339 8.15 -7.72 -4.82
N PRO A 340 7.72 -6.55 -4.28
CA PRO A 340 8.52 -5.76 -3.34
C PRO A 340 9.20 -6.69 -2.32
N THR A 341 10.52 -6.84 -2.47
CA THR A 341 11.32 -7.75 -1.65
C THR A 341 11.67 -7.07 -0.34
N SER A 342 11.93 -7.89 0.67
CA SER A 342 12.33 -7.54 2.05
C SER A 342 13.39 -6.44 2.21
N GLU A 343 14.12 -6.08 1.15
CA GLU A 343 15.08 -4.97 1.14
C GLU A 343 14.44 -3.57 1.33
N ASP A 344 13.18 -3.39 0.93
CA ASP A 344 12.46 -2.11 1.11
C ASP A 344 11.80 -1.98 2.49
N MET A 345 11.74 -3.08 3.25
CA MET A 345 11.30 -3.09 4.64
C MET A 345 12.51 -2.85 5.56
N PRO A 346 12.31 -2.26 6.77
CA PRO A 346 13.38 -2.19 7.76
C PRO A 346 13.92 -3.60 8.02
N GLU A 347 15.23 -3.72 8.27
CA GLU A 347 15.83 -5.03 8.56
C GLU A 347 15.11 -5.69 9.74
N ALA A 348 15.02 -7.02 9.76
CA ALA A 348 14.33 -7.75 10.82
C ALA A 348 14.82 -7.35 12.23
N GLY A 349 16.12 -7.03 12.38
CA GLY A 349 16.68 -6.54 13.64
C GLY A 349 16.19 -5.14 14.06
N GLU A 350 15.74 -4.30 13.12
CA GLU A 350 15.12 -3.00 13.38
C GLU A 350 13.61 -3.12 13.68
N LEU A 351 12.94 -4.09 13.05
CA LEU A 351 11.50 -4.37 13.26
C LEU A 351 11.21 -5.05 14.60
N PHE A 352 12.17 -5.82 15.11
CA PHE A 352 12.06 -6.57 16.36
C PHE A 352 13.13 -6.10 17.36
N PRO A 353 12.98 -4.93 18.01
CA PRO A 353 13.82 -4.62 19.17
C PRO A 353 13.68 -5.78 20.16
N GLN A 354 14.80 -6.34 20.63
CA GLN A 354 14.77 -7.45 21.58
C GLN A 354 13.93 -7.04 22.79
N LEU A 355 12.71 -7.57 22.87
CA LEU A 355 11.88 -7.41 24.06
C LEU A 355 12.67 -8.03 25.21
N PRO A 356 12.74 -7.37 26.38
CA PRO A 356 13.35 -7.97 27.55
C PRO A 356 12.70 -9.34 27.76
N PRO A 357 13.49 -10.39 28.12
CA PRO A 357 12.94 -11.72 28.33
C PRO A 357 11.74 -11.59 29.28
N ALA A 358 10.62 -12.21 28.89
CA ALA A 358 9.41 -12.20 29.69
C ALA A 358 9.77 -12.48 31.15
N PRO A 359 9.25 -11.70 32.12
CA PRO A 359 9.54 -11.94 33.52
C PRO A 359 9.25 -13.42 33.80
N PRO A 360 10.16 -14.14 34.49
CA PRO A 360 9.92 -15.53 34.82
C PRO A 360 8.57 -15.59 35.51
N THR A 361 7.72 -16.52 35.06
CA THR A 361 6.47 -16.87 35.73
C THR A 361 6.74 -16.90 37.23
N PRO A 362 6.00 -16.14 38.05
CA PRO A 362 6.26 -16.11 39.48
C PRO A 362 6.22 -17.55 39.97
N ALA A 363 7.34 -18.02 40.52
CA ALA A 363 7.41 -19.31 41.17
C ALA A 363 6.28 -19.37 42.20
N PRO A 364 5.60 -20.52 42.37
CA PRO A 364 4.57 -20.66 43.39
C PRO A 364 5.17 -20.20 44.71
N SER A 365 4.57 -19.16 45.29
CA SER A 365 4.97 -18.63 46.58
C SER A 365 4.93 -19.77 47.57
N GLY A 366 6.10 -20.22 48.01
CA GLY A 366 6.24 -21.21 49.06
C GLY A 366 5.47 -20.77 50.31
N PRO A 367 5.02 -21.72 51.15
CA PRO A 367 4.21 -21.42 52.32
C PRO A 367 4.92 -20.41 53.22
N VAL A 368 4.20 -19.35 53.56
CA VAL A 368 4.59 -18.38 54.60
C VAL A 368 4.82 -19.18 55.89
N PRO A 369 6.00 -19.09 56.53
CA PRO A 369 6.24 -19.79 57.78
C PRO A 369 5.30 -19.25 58.87
N PRO A 370 4.80 -20.11 59.77
CA PRO A 370 3.96 -19.66 60.87
C PRO A 370 4.77 -18.70 61.74
N GLY A 371 4.21 -17.52 61.98
CA GLY A 371 4.77 -16.58 62.95
C GLY A 371 4.66 -17.18 64.34
N ASP A 372 5.80 -17.28 65.01
CA ASP A 372 5.88 -17.59 66.44
C ASP A 372 5.20 -16.47 67.26
N GLU A 373 4.53 -16.89 68.33
CA GLU A 373 3.97 -16.05 69.40
C GLU A 373 5.02 -15.18 70.12
#